data_AF-S6TSR2-F1
#
_entry.id   AF-S6TSR2-F1
#
_cell.length_a   1.000
_cell.length_b   1.000
_cell.length_c   1.000
_cell.angle_alpha   90.00
_cell.angle_beta   90.00
_cell.angle_gamma   90.00
#
_symmetry.space_group_name_H-M   'P 1'
#
loop_
_entity.id
_entity.type
_entity.pdbx_description
1 polymer ?
#
loop_
_entity_poly.entity_id
_entity_poly.type
_entity_poly.pdbx_seq_one_letter_code
_entity_poly.pdbx_strand_id
1 'polypeptide(L)'
;MKILLLGKNGQVGWELQRSLAALGEVIALDRQGADGLCGDLADLGGLTVTIRTLAPDVIVNAAAYTAVDKAESEPDVALLINGEAPGVLAREAAALGAWLVHYSTDYVFDGSGDSQW
;
A
#
# COMPACT_ATOMS: atom_id res chain seq x y z
N MET A 1 -7.93 15.49 -8.89
CA MET A 1 -6.86 14.76 -8.18
C MET A 1 -7.04 13.28 -8.48
N LYS A 2 -5.97 12.59 -8.86
CA LYS A 2 -5.94 11.16 -9.14
C LYS A 2 -5.36 10.41 -7.94
N ILE A 3 -6.07 9.39 -7.48
CA ILE A 3 -5.74 8.62 -6.28
C ILE A 3 -5.56 7.17 -6.68
N LEU A 4 -4.36 6.62 -6.45
CA LEU A 4 -4.11 5.19 -6.55
C LEU A 4 -4.36 4.55 -5.18
N LEU A 5 -5.33 3.63 -5.08
CA LEU A 5 -5.60 2.83 -3.89
C LEU A 5 -5.13 1.39 -4.12
N LEU A 6 -4.19 0.92 -3.31
CA LEU A 6 -3.74 -0.48 -3.27
C LEU A 6 -4.44 -1.22 -2.12
N GLY A 7 -4.89 -2.44 -2.38
CA GLY A 7 -5.51 -3.30 -1.36
C GLY A 7 -7.02 -3.12 -1.24
N LYS A 8 -7.70 -2.78 -2.33
CA LYS A 8 -9.14 -2.43 -2.33
C LYS A 8 -10.10 -3.46 -1.72
N ASN A 9 -9.70 -4.74 -1.66
CA ASN A 9 -10.54 -5.83 -1.12
C ASN A 9 -10.28 -6.09 0.37
N GLY A 10 -9.27 -5.45 0.98
CA GLY A 10 -9.04 -5.53 2.42
C GLY A 10 -10.08 -4.72 3.20
N GLN A 11 -10.16 -4.93 4.52
CA GLN A 11 -11.15 -4.24 5.37
C GLN A 11 -11.09 -2.71 5.22
N VAL A 12 -9.89 -2.13 5.37
CA VAL A 12 -9.68 -0.69 5.23
C VAL A 12 -9.82 -0.25 3.77
N GLY A 13 -9.24 -1.00 2.83
CA GLY A 13 -9.29 -0.69 1.40
C GLY A 13 -10.71 -0.63 0.84
N TRP A 14 -11.59 -1.53 1.30
CA TRP A 14 -12.99 -1.57 0.88
C TRP A 14 -13.70 -0.25 1.20
N GLU A 15 -13.54 0.22 2.43
CA GLU A 15 -14.14 1.47 2.89
C GLU A 15 -13.48 2.71 2.27
N LEU A 16 -12.18 2.63 2.00
CA LEU A 16 -11.44 3.71 1.34
C LEU A 16 -11.92 3.97 -0.08
N GLN A 17 -12.39 2.97 -0.81
CA GLN A 17 -12.98 3.20 -2.15
C GLN A 17 -14.11 4.23 -2.07
N ARG A 18 -14.99 4.09 -1.07
CA ARG A 18 -16.11 4.99 -0.78
C ARG A 18 -15.62 6.36 -0.31
N SER A 19 -14.71 6.42 0.67
CA SER A 19 -14.31 7.69 1.27
C SER A 19 -13.44 8.54 0.33
N LEU A 20 -12.57 7.91 -0.47
CA LEU A 20 -11.66 8.60 -1.38
C LEU A 20 -12.38 9.09 -2.65
N ALA A 21 -13.47 8.44 -3.07
CA ALA A 21 -14.23 8.85 -4.26
C ALA A 21 -14.80 10.28 -4.17
N ALA A 22 -15.01 10.80 -2.94
CA ALA A 22 -15.43 12.19 -2.74
C ALA A 22 -14.29 13.20 -2.93
N LEU A 23 -13.02 12.75 -2.94
CA LEU A 23 -11.82 13.61 -3.02
C LEU A 23 -11.21 13.65 -4.42
N GLY A 24 -11.45 12.64 -5.25
CA GLY A 24 -10.86 12.54 -6.58
C GLY A 24 -11.21 11.26 -7.34
N GLU A 25 -10.58 11.12 -8.49
CA GLU A 25 -10.66 9.91 -9.31
C GLU A 25 -9.89 8.78 -8.62
N VAL A 26 -10.57 7.71 -8.23
CA VAL A 26 -9.95 6.57 -7.53
C VAL A 26 -9.70 5.44 -8.51
N ILE A 27 -8.43 5.06 -8.64
CA ILE A 27 -7.99 3.84 -9.32
C ILE A 27 -7.65 2.83 -8.24
N ALA A 28 -8.54 1.85 -8.05
CA ALA A 28 -8.44 0.88 -6.98
C ALA A 28 -7.97 -0.48 -7.50
N LEU A 29 -6.81 -0.93 -7.04
CA LEU A 29 -6.19 -2.20 -7.42
C LEU A 29 -6.14 -3.14 -6.23
N ASP A 30 -6.37 -4.42 -6.50
CA ASP A 30 -6.03 -5.52 -5.60
C ASP A 30 -4.83 -6.28 -6.17
N ARG A 31 -4.47 -7.41 -5.54
CA ARG A 31 -3.33 -8.21 -5.94
C ARG A 31 -3.36 -8.66 -7.41
N GLN A 32 -4.54 -8.88 -7.99
CA GLN A 32 -4.66 -9.31 -9.39
C GLN A 32 -4.50 -8.16 -10.38
N GLY A 33 -4.48 -6.92 -9.90
CA GLY A 33 -4.44 -5.75 -10.76
C GLY A 33 -5.73 -5.56 -11.56
N ALA A 34 -5.67 -4.67 -12.56
CA ALA A 34 -6.75 -4.44 -13.52
C ALA A 34 -6.20 -3.67 -14.74
N ASP A 35 -6.74 -3.92 -15.94
CA ASP A 35 -6.42 -3.13 -17.14
C ASP A 35 -4.92 -2.99 -17.45
N GLY A 36 -4.14 -4.05 -17.17
CA GLY A 36 -2.68 -4.07 -17.37
C GLY A 36 -1.88 -3.34 -16.28
N LEU A 37 -2.55 -2.84 -15.23
CA LEU A 37 -1.95 -2.23 -14.06
C LEU A 37 -1.75 -3.29 -12.98
N CYS A 38 -0.58 -3.26 -12.34
CA CYS A 38 -0.19 -4.17 -11.27
C CYS A 38 -0.58 -3.57 -9.90
N GLY A 39 -1.25 -4.37 -9.08
CA GLY A 39 -1.51 -4.08 -7.66
C GLY A 39 -0.91 -5.12 -6.71
N ASP A 40 -0.06 -6.03 -7.19
CA ASP A 40 0.65 -7.00 -6.34
C ASP A 40 1.91 -6.36 -5.73
N LEU A 41 1.97 -6.30 -4.40
CA LEU A 41 3.14 -5.79 -3.70
C LEU A 41 4.36 -6.72 -3.78
N ALA A 42 4.17 -7.98 -4.19
CA ALA A 42 5.29 -8.86 -4.50
C ALA A 42 5.95 -8.54 -5.86
N ASP A 43 5.30 -7.76 -6.74
CA ASP A 43 5.86 -7.34 -8.03
C ASP A 43 6.27 -5.85 -8.00
N LEU A 44 7.45 -5.62 -7.45
CA LEU A 44 8.04 -4.27 -7.32
C LEU A 44 8.22 -3.56 -8.67
N GLY A 45 8.52 -4.32 -9.72
CA GLY A 45 8.67 -3.80 -11.08
C GLY A 45 7.32 -3.36 -11.65
N GLY A 46 6.30 -4.21 -11.53
CA GLY A 46 4.94 -3.91 -11.93
C GLY A 46 4.36 -2.71 -11.19
N LEU A 47 4.60 -2.58 -9.88
CA LEU A 47 4.20 -1.40 -9.11
C LEU A 47 4.85 -0.13 -9.65
N THR A 48 6.16 -0.16 -9.90
CA THR A 48 6.90 0.99 -10.46
C THR A 48 6.30 1.42 -11.79
N VAL A 49 6.07 0.46 -12.70
CA VAL A 49 5.46 0.74 -14.02
C VAL A 49 4.06 1.31 -13.86
N THR A 50 3.25 0.75 -12.96
CA THR A 50 1.88 1.19 -12.69
C THR A 50 1.83 2.62 -12.20
N ILE A 51 2.65 2.95 -11.19
CA ILE A 51 2.69 4.30 -10.60
C ILE A 51 3.14 5.33 -11.63
N ARG A 52 4.18 5.04 -12.41
CA ARG A 52 4.67 5.95 -13.45
C ARG A 52 3.66 6.14 -14.58
N THR A 53 2.95 5.08 -14.96
CA THR A 53 1.92 5.12 -16.01
C THR A 53 0.72 5.95 -15.57
N LEU A 54 0.28 5.76 -14.32
CA LEU A 54 -0.86 6.47 -13.77
C LEU A 54 -0.52 7.92 -13.41
N ALA A 55 0.71 8.19 -12.96
CA ALA A 55 1.14 9.46 -12.38
C ALA A 55 0.11 10.01 -11.36
N PRO A 56 -0.19 9.28 -10.27
CA PRO A 56 -1.19 9.71 -9.31
C PRO A 56 -0.68 10.91 -8.48
N ASP A 57 -1.61 11.74 -8.00
CA ASP A 57 -1.31 12.81 -7.05
C ASP A 57 -1.19 12.27 -5.61
N VAL A 58 -1.87 11.16 -5.32
CA VAL A 58 -1.87 10.48 -4.03
C VAL A 58 -1.84 8.96 -4.23
N ILE A 59 -0.97 8.29 -3.49
CA ILE A 59 -0.94 6.83 -3.33
C ILE A 59 -1.44 6.50 -1.94
N VAL A 60 -2.47 5.66 -1.84
CA VAL A 60 -2.98 5.13 -0.57
C VAL A 60 -2.72 3.63 -0.55
N ASN A 61 -1.77 3.20 0.29
CA ASN A 61 -1.42 1.80 0.45
C ASN A 61 -2.17 1.17 1.63
N ALA A 62 -3.29 0.51 1.35
CA ALA A 62 -4.05 -0.29 2.32
C ALA A 62 -3.81 -1.81 2.16
N ALA A 63 -2.81 -2.20 1.37
CA ALA A 63 -2.41 -3.58 1.20
C ALA A 63 -1.19 -3.90 2.07
N ALA A 64 -1.18 -5.09 2.64
CA ALA A 64 -0.10 -5.58 3.50
C ALA A 64 -0.17 -7.12 3.58
N TYR A 65 0.93 -7.73 4.03
CA TYR A 65 0.93 -9.09 4.52
C TYR A 65 0.50 -9.05 6.00
N THR A 66 -0.72 -9.50 6.29
CA THR A 66 -1.36 -9.35 7.62
C THR A 66 -1.50 -10.67 8.39
N ALA A 67 -1.02 -11.78 7.84
CA ALA A 67 -1.00 -13.07 8.53
C ALA A 67 0.21 -13.13 9.49
N VAL A 68 0.10 -12.47 10.65
CA VAL A 68 1.22 -12.27 11.60
C VAL A 68 1.92 -13.57 11.96
N ASP A 69 1.19 -14.60 12.39
CA ASP A 69 1.80 -15.89 12.77
C ASP A 69 2.57 -16.52 11.61
N LYS A 70 2.10 -16.32 10.38
CA LYS A 70 2.73 -16.86 9.17
C LYS A 70 3.96 -16.05 8.77
N ALA A 71 4.01 -14.76 9.10
CA ALA A 71 5.15 -13.90 8.85
C ALA A 71 6.43 -14.39 9.55
N GLU A 72 6.30 -15.00 10.74
CA GLU A 72 7.41 -15.64 11.45
C GLU A 72 8.05 -16.79 10.64
N SER A 73 7.23 -17.52 9.88
CA SER A 73 7.67 -18.63 9.02
C SER A 73 8.03 -18.21 7.60
N GLU A 74 7.57 -17.04 7.16
CA GLU A 74 7.78 -16.50 5.82
C GLU A 74 8.34 -15.06 5.86
N PRO A 75 9.46 -14.81 6.58
CA PRO A 75 9.95 -13.47 6.84
C PRO A 75 10.32 -12.72 5.56
N ASP A 76 10.83 -13.42 4.54
CA ASP A 76 11.20 -12.80 3.26
C ASP A 76 9.97 -12.28 2.51
N VAL A 77 8.85 -13.01 2.56
CA VAL A 77 7.59 -12.57 1.93
C VAL A 77 7.00 -11.39 2.70
N ALA A 78 7.04 -11.44 4.03
CA ALA A 78 6.61 -10.33 4.87
C ALA A 78 7.46 -9.08 4.63
N LEU A 79 8.79 -9.22 4.52
CA LEU A 79 9.72 -8.12 4.23
C LEU A 79 9.49 -7.54 2.84
N LEU A 80 9.29 -8.39 1.82
CA LEU A 80 9.00 -7.94 0.46
C LEU A 80 7.74 -7.07 0.42
N ILE A 81 6.65 -7.55 1.03
CA ILE A 81 5.34 -6.88 0.96
C ILE A 81 5.24 -5.69 1.92
N ASN A 82 5.73 -5.80 3.15
CA ASN A 82 5.56 -4.78 4.19
C ASN A 82 6.77 -3.84 4.35
N GLY A 83 7.92 -4.18 3.76
CA GLY A 83 9.13 -3.36 3.83
C GLY A 83 9.54 -2.81 2.46
N GLU A 84 9.85 -3.69 1.52
CA GLU A 84 10.41 -3.29 0.23
C GLU A 84 9.39 -2.58 -0.66
N ALA A 85 8.16 -3.11 -0.76
CA ALA A 85 7.11 -2.52 -1.56
C ALA A 85 6.75 -1.09 -1.12
N PRO A 86 6.49 -0.79 0.18
CA PRO A 86 6.35 0.60 0.64
C PRO A 86 7.55 1.48 0.30
N GLY A 87 8.77 0.94 0.32
CA GLY A 87 9.98 1.65 -0.14
C GLY A 87 9.96 2.01 -1.63
N VAL A 88 9.40 1.14 -2.49
CA VAL A 88 9.14 1.47 -3.90
C VAL A 88 8.07 2.56 -4.01
N LEU A 89 6.94 2.42 -3.30
CA LEU A 89 5.86 3.41 -3.32
C LEU A 89 6.38 4.80 -2.93
N ALA A 90 7.19 4.89 -1.87
CA ALA A 90 7.75 6.14 -1.38
C ALA A 90 8.70 6.80 -2.39
N ARG A 91 9.58 6.01 -3.03
CA ARG A 91 10.51 6.52 -4.05
C ARG A 91 9.76 7.07 -5.27
N GLU A 92 8.77 6.34 -5.76
CA GLU A 92 8.00 6.76 -6.93
C GLU A 92 7.07 7.94 -6.60
N ALA A 93 6.46 7.96 -5.42
CA ALA A 93 5.69 9.11 -4.95
C ALA A 93 6.57 10.38 -4.90
N ALA A 94 7.77 10.28 -4.31
CA ALA A 94 8.71 11.39 -4.24
C ALA A 94 9.17 11.88 -5.63
N ALA A 95 9.43 10.95 -6.56
CA ALA A 95 9.81 11.28 -7.94
C ALA A 95 8.69 12.03 -8.70
N LEU A 96 7.43 11.74 -8.39
CA LEU A 96 6.26 12.39 -8.99
C LEU A 96 5.80 13.65 -8.25
N GLY A 97 6.32 13.91 -7.05
CA GLY A 97 5.77 14.94 -6.15
C GLY A 97 4.39 14.57 -5.59
N ALA A 98 4.07 13.28 -5.54
CA ALA A 98 2.82 12.74 -5.03
C ALA A 98 2.87 12.50 -3.51
N TRP A 99 1.71 12.47 -2.87
CA TRP A 99 1.58 12.05 -1.47
C TRP A 99 1.54 10.53 -1.35
N LEU A 100 2.13 9.99 -0.27
CA LEU A 100 1.96 8.60 0.14
C LEU A 100 1.26 8.54 1.49
N VAL A 101 0.13 7.85 1.54
CA VAL A 101 -0.57 7.46 2.76
C VAL A 101 -0.35 5.96 2.96
N HIS A 102 0.21 5.59 4.11
CA HIS A 102 0.54 4.20 4.42
C HIS A 102 0.15 3.88 5.86
N TYR A 103 -0.50 2.72 6.04
CA TYR A 103 -0.88 2.23 7.35
C TYR A 103 0.25 1.37 7.92
N SER A 104 0.56 1.60 9.20
CA SER A 104 1.50 0.80 9.97
C SER A 104 0.75 0.05 11.07
N THR A 105 1.46 -0.42 12.08
CA THR A 105 0.93 -1.18 13.21
C THR A 105 1.68 -0.78 14.48
N ASP A 106 0.99 -0.91 15.61
CA ASP A 106 1.53 -0.86 16.95
C ASP A 106 2.56 -1.98 17.23
N TYR A 107 2.62 -3.05 16.42
CA TYR A 107 3.57 -4.16 16.58
C TYR A 107 5.04 -3.75 16.34
N VAL A 108 5.29 -2.49 15.96
CA VAL A 108 6.63 -1.90 15.94
C VAL A 108 7.20 -1.65 17.34
N PHE A 109 6.36 -1.68 18.37
CA PHE A 109 6.74 -1.52 19.77
C PHE A 109 6.85 -2.88 20.49
N ASP A 110 7.74 -2.95 21.49
CA ASP A 110 8.00 -4.17 22.26
C ASP A 110 6.98 -4.44 23.39
N GLY A 111 6.01 -3.54 23.58
CA GLY A 111 4.95 -3.66 24.58
C GLY A 111 5.39 -3.36 26.02
N SER A 112 6.61 -2.84 26.24
CA SER A 112 7.12 -2.51 27.58
C SER A 112 6.75 -1.12 28.09
N GLY A 113 5.97 -0.37 27.31
CA GLY A 113 5.63 1.03 27.61
C GLY A 113 4.45 1.19 28.57
N ASP A 114 4.59 2.11 29.52
CA ASP A 114 3.55 2.45 30.51
C ASP A 114 2.75 3.73 30.17
N SER A 115 3.03 4.32 29.00
CA SER A 115 2.38 5.56 28.52
C SER A 115 1.42 5.24 27.39
N GLN A 116 0.23 5.84 27.39
CA GLN A 116 -0.68 5.79 26.23
C GLN A 116 -0.07 6.60 25.08
N TRP A 117 -0.30 6.14 23.85
CA TRP A 117 0.13 6.77 22.60
C TRP A 117 -0.69 8.02 22.27
#